data_AF-A0A947USF8-F1
#
_entry.id   AF-A0A947USF8-F1
#
_cell.length_a   1.000
_cell.length_b   1.000
_cell.length_c   1.000
_cell.angle_alpha   90.00
_cell.angle_beta   90.00
_cell.angle_gamma   90.00
#
_symmetry.space_group_name_H-M   'P 1'
#
loop_
_entity.id
_entity.type
_entity.pdbx_description
1 polymer ?
#
loop_
_entity_poly.entity_id
_entity_poly.type
_entity_poly.pdbx_seq_one_letter_code
_entity_poly.pdbx_strand_id
1 'polypeptide(L)'
;MDLHVRVVSQHPPGGRCTLYAAYAAVLNACLDARIEVVMSTERDAHGSGFPSLWVNGLPAQPADGVILMPADLCAILATTGLDGKALAGLAEALEAPLERMMESS
;
A
#
# COMPACT_ATOMS: atom_id res chain seq x y z
N MET A 1 -7.03 -13.74 -10.34
CA MET A 1 -5.63 -13.67 -9.91
C MET A 1 -5.67 -13.30 -8.44
N ASP A 2 -5.04 -14.08 -7.57
CA ASP A 2 -5.14 -13.82 -6.12
C ASP A 2 -4.08 -12.80 -5.71
N LEU A 3 -4.40 -11.50 -5.85
CA LEU A 3 -3.56 -10.42 -5.35
C LEU A 3 -3.59 -10.44 -3.82
N HIS A 4 -2.45 -10.69 -3.19
CA HIS A 4 -2.32 -10.65 -1.74
C HIS A 4 -1.59 -9.38 -1.30
N VAL A 5 -2.22 -8.62 -0.42
CA VAL A 5 -1.66 -7.39 0.16
C VAL A 5 -1.51 -7.60 1.66
N ARG A 6 -0.29 -7.45 2.17
CA ARG A 6 -0.03 -7.44 3.60
C ARG A 6 0.39 -6.04 4.05
N VAL A 7 -0.18 -5.55 5.13
CA VAL A 7 0.23 -4.30 5.77
C VAL A 7 0.86 -4.61 7.12
N VAL A 8 2.10 -4.19 7.34
CA VAL A 8 2.75 -4.24 8.65
C VAL A 8 2.60 -2.88 9.31
N SER A 9 1.86 -2.85 10.42
CA SER A 9 1.44 -1.63 11.11
C SER A 9 1.79 -1.69 12.60
N GLN A 10 1.92 -0.53 13.24
CA GLN A 10 1.93 -0.42 14.70
C GLN A 10 0.51 -0.19 15.25
N HIS A 11 0.33 -0.37 16.57
CA HIS A 11 -0.91 -0.04 17.29
C HIS A 11 -0.65 1.05 18.36
N PRO A 12 -1.40 2.17 18.36
CA PRO A 12 -2.34 2.59 17.31
C PRO A 12 -1.62 2.94 16.00
N PRO A 13 -2.30 2.82 14.84
CA PRO A 13 -1.74 3.23 13.56
C PRO A 13 -1.58 4.76 13.52
N GLY A 14 -0.45 5.23 13.03
CA GLY A 14 -0.19 6.65 12.81
C GLY A 14 0.47 6.89 11.45
N GLY A 15 0.28 8.09 10.89
CA GLY A 15 0.89 8.54 9.64
C GLY A 15 0.86 7.48 8.52
N ARG A 16 2.04 7.03 8.09
CA ARG A 16 2.22 6.02 7.03
C ARG A 16 1.53 4.68 7.30
N CYS A 17 1.35 4.27 8.57
CA CYS A 17 0.59 3.05 8.88
C CYS A 17 -0.90 3.20 8.48
N THR A 18 -1.48 4.36 8.77
CA THR A 18 -2.86 4.69 8.37
C THR A 18 -2.97 4.77 6.86
N LEU A 19 -1.99 5.38 6.19
CA LEU A 19 -1.93 5.46 4.74
C LEU A 19 -1.89 4.07 4.09
N TYR A 20 -0.99 3.18 4.52
CA TYR A 20 -0.84 1.85 3.91
C TYR A 20 -2.04 0.95 4.19
N ALA A 21 -2.70 1.10 5.34
CA ALA A 21 -4.00 0.46 5.58
C ALA A 21 -5.09 0.98 4.62
N ALA A 22 -5.12 2.29 4.34
CA ALA A 22 -6.06 2.87 3.41
C ALA A 22 -5.78 2.45 1.96
N TYR A 23 -4.52 2.34 1.55
CA TYR A 23 -4.15 1.75 0.25
C TYR A 23 -4.61 0.30 0.13
N ALA A 24 -4.40 -0.52 1.16
CA ALA A 24 -4.89 -1.89 1.17
C ALA A 24 -6.42 -1.95 1.01
N ALA A 25 -7.17 -1.04 1.63
CA ALA A 25 -8.62 -0.94 1.44
C ALA A 25 -9.00 -0.58 -0.01
N VAL A 26 -8.29 0.36 -0.65
CA VAL A 26 -8.49 0.70 -2.06
C VAL A 26 -8.19 -0.51 -2.97
N LEU A 27 -7.10 -1.23 -2.71
CA LEU A 27 -6.74 -2.42 -3.49
C LEU A 27 -7.79 -3.53 -3.34
N ASN A 28 -8.36 -3.72 -2.15
CA ASN A 28 -9.49 -4.63 -1.98
C ASN A 28 -10.71 -4.18 -2.79
N ALA A 29 -11.08 -2.90 -2.71
CA ALA A 29 -12.26 -2.39 -3.41
C ALA A 29 -12.13 -2.41 -4.94
N CYS A 30 -10.95 -2.11 -5.48
CA CYS A 30 -10.73 -1.99 -6.92
C CYS A 30 -10.34 -3.32 -7.58
N LEU A 31 -9.61 -4.19 -6.88
CA LEU A 31 -8.98 -5.38 -7.45
C LEU A 31 -9.35 -6.69 -6.75
N ASP A 32 -10.26 -6.65 -5.77
CA ASP A 32 -10.62 -7.79 -4.91
C ASP A 32 -9.39 -8.42 -4.24
N ALA A 33 -8.42 -7.57 -3.88
CA ALA A 33 -7.19 -8.01 -3.23
C ALA A 33 -7.50 -8.62 -1.86
N ARG A 34 -6.89 -9.77 -1.55
CA ARG A 34 -6.91 -10.34 -0.20
C ARG A 34 -6.02 -9.50 0.71
N ILE A 35 -6.58 -9.00 1.81
CA ILE A 35 -5.86 -8.15 2.75
C ILE A 35 -5.48 -8.93 4.01
N GLU A 36 -4.21 -8.83 4.39
CA GLU A 36 -3.67 -9.27 5.68
C GLU A 36 -3.10 -8.04 6.41
N VAL A 37 -3.42 -7.88 7.69
CA VAL A 37 -2.82 -6.81 8.51
C VAL A 37 -2.08 -7.46 9.67
N VAL A 38 -0.78 -7.18 9.75
CA VAL A 38 0.12 -7.69 10.79
C VAL A 38 0.51 -6.54 11.71
N MET A 39 0.25 -6.70 13.00
CA MET A 39 0.72 -5.75 14.02
C MET A 39 2.16 -6.09 14.40
N SER A 40 3.04 -5.10 14.38
CA SER A 40 4.44 -5.24 14.76
C SER A 40 4.89 -4.11 15.68
N THR A 41 5.82 -4.43 16.58
CA THR A 41 6.58 -3.46 17.39
C THR A 41 7.97 -3.17 16.80
N GLU A 42 8.36 -3.87 15.74
CA GLU A 42 9.63 -3.68 15.05
C GLU A 42 9.51 -2.61 13.97
N ARG A 43 10.34 -1.57 14.07
CA ARG A 43 10.39 -0.49 13.10
C ARG A 43 11.41 -0.81 12.01
N ASP A 44 10.90 -1.01 10.81
CA ASP A 44 11.70 -1.28 9.61
C ASP A 44 10.85 -0.86 8.40
N ALA A 45 10.85 0.46 8.15
CA ALA A 45 9.97 1.08 7.17
C ALA A 45 10.26 0.53 5.77
N HIS A 46 9.20 0.09 5.07
CA HIS A 46 9.28 -0.55 3.76
C HIS A 46 10.05 -1.88 3.75
N GLY A 47 10.45 -2.40 4.90
CA GLY A 47 11.06 -3.72 5.06
C GLY A 47 10.10 -4.73 5.67
N SER A 48 10.61 -5.50 6.63
CA SER A 48 9.89 -6.52 7.39
C SER A 48 9.05 -5.98 8.56
N GLY A 49 9.37 -4.78 9.03
CA GLY A 49 8.68 -4.10 10.12
C GLY A 49 7.69 -3.03 9.67
N PHE A 50 7.23 -2.22 10.61
CA PHE A 50 6.32 -1.11 10.32
C PHE A 50 7.07 0.19 10.00
N PRO A 51 6.47 1.11 9.21
CA PRO A 51 5.33 0.89 8.31
C PRO A 51 5.79 0.19 7.02
N SER A 52 5.12 -0.89 6.60
CA SER A 52 5.37 -1.48 5.28
C SER A 52 4.09 -2.03 4.65
N LEU A 53 4.07 -2.05 3.31
CA LEU A 53 3.04 -2.68 2.50
C LEU A 53 3.71 -3.70 1.60
N TRP A 54 3.15 -4.89 1.52
CA TRP A 54 3.69 -6.02 0.78
C TRP A 54 2.68 -6.44 -0.28
N VAL A 55 3.17 -6.70 -1.49
CA VAL A 55 2.38 -7.19 -2.62
C VAL A 55 2.90 -8.57 -3.00
N ASN A 56 2.04 -9.59 -2.96
CA ASN A 56 2.37 -10.98 -3.28
C ASN A 56 3.62 -11.51 -2.58
N GLY A 57 3.82 -11.12 -1.31
CA GLY A 57 4.95 -11.57 -0.50
C GLY A 57 6.25 -10.80 -0.71
N LEU A 58 6.24 -9.70 -1.48
CA LEU A 58 7.38 -8.80 -1.65
C LEU A 58 7.06 -7.41 -1.05
N PRO A 59 7.99 -6.78 -0.31
CA PRO A 59 7.78 -5.45 0.21
C PRO A 59 7.77 -4.41 -0.91
N ALA A 60 6.72 -3.60 -0.96
CA ALA A 60 6.60 -2.48 -1.87
C ALA A 60 7.58 -1.36 -1.46
N GLN A 61 8.45 -0.96 -2.39
CA GLN A 61 9.45 0.07 -2.14
C GLN A 61 8.98 1.42 -2.70
N PRO A 62 9.12 2.51 -1.94
CA PRO A 62 8.97 3.85 -2.49
C PRO A 62 10.12 4.17 -3.45
N ALA A 63 9.83 4.87 -4.54
CA ALA A 63 10.90 5.29 -5.47
C ALA A 63 11.85 6.31 -4.83
N ASP A 64 11.36 7.11 -3.88
CA ASP A 64 12.12 8.16 -3.19
C ASP A 64 12.72 7.73 -1.84
N GLY A 65 12.46 6.49 -1.40
CA GLY A 65 12.90 5.99 -0.09
C GLY A 65 12.06 6.48 1.11
N VAL A 66 11.09 7.37 0.91
CA VAL A 66 10.37 8.06 1.98
C VAL A 66 8.96 7.50 2.14
N ILE A 67 8.15 7.57 1.09
CA ILE A 67 6.73 7.23 1.13
C ILE A 67 6.34 6.49 -0.13
N LEU A 68 5.61 5.39 0.03
CA LEU A 68 5.08 4.66 -1.10
C LEU A 68 4.04 5.54 -1.80
N MET A 69 4.40 6.07 -2.97
CA MET A 69 3.49 6.90 -3.76
C MET A 69 2.49 6.02 -4.52
N PRO A 70 1.29 6.52 -4.89
CA PRO A 70 0.35 5.81 -5.75
C PRO A 70 1.01 5.28 -7.04
N ALA A 71 1.89 6.08 -7.65
CA ALA A 71 2.66 5.69 -8.82
C ALA A 71 3.59 4.49 -8.57
N ASP A 72 4.24 4.41 -7.41
CA ASP A 72 5.12 3.30 -7.05
C ASP A 72 4.33 2.00 -6.95
N LEU A 73 3.17 2.06 -6.27
CA LEU A 73 2.29 0.92 -6.09
C LEU A 73 1.69 0.45 -7.42
N CYS A 74 1.28 1.38 -8.29
CA CYS A 74 0.84 1.06 -9.65
C CYS A 74 1.95 0.39 -10.49
N ALA A 75 3.18 0.88 -10.40
CA ALA A 75 4.33 0.28 -11.09
C ALA A 75 4.59 -1.16 -10.61
N ILE A 76 4.53 -1.40 -9.29
CA ILE A 76 4.67 -2.74 -8.71
C ILE A 76 3.55 -3.66 -9.20
N LEU A 77 2.30 -3.20 -9.16
CA LEU A 77 1.14 -3.97 -9.60
C LEU A 77 1.18 -4.30 -11.09
N ALA A 78 1.72 -3.42 -11.94
CA ALA A 78 1.93 -3.72 -13.36
C ALA A 78 2.86 -4.92 -13.57
N THR A 79 3.85 -5.14 -12.69
CA THR A 79 4.74 -6.32 -12.75
C THR A 79 4.04 -7.63 -12.37
N THR A 80 2.87 -7.56 -11.71
CA THR A 80 2.11 -8.75 -11.32
C THR A 80 1.28 -9.33 -12.45
N GLY A 81 1.22 -8.67 -13.62
CA GLY A 81 0.41 -9.11 -14.77
C GLY A 81 -1.02 -8.58 -14.77
N LEU A 82 -1.32 -7.54 -13.97
CA LEU A 82 -2.61 -6.85 -13.99
C LEU A 82 -2.85 -6.13 -15.31
N ASP A 83 -4.10 -6.13 -15.79
CA ASP A 83 -4.51 -5.40 -17.00
C ASP A 83 -4.29 -3.89 -16.80
N GLY A 84 -3.69 -3.23 -17.79
CA GLY A 84 -3.48 -1.78 -17.78
C GLY A 84 -4.77 -0.96 -17.60
N LYS A 85 -5.93 -1.50 -18.01
CA LYS A 85 -7.23 -0.86 -17.75
C LYS A 85 -7.62 -0.88 -16.27
N ALA A 86 -7.28 -1.94 -15.54
CA ALA A 86 -7.54 -2.03 -14.10
C ALA A 86 -6.65 -1.04 -13.32
N LEU A 87 -5.44 -0.76 -13.83
CA LEU A 87 -4.52 0.20 -13.23
C LEU A 87 -4.90 1.67 -13.48
N ALA A 88 -5.59 1.97 -14.59
CA ALA A 88 -5.93 3.35 -14.96
C ALA A 88 -6.83 4.06 -13.94
N GLY A 89 -7.80 3.36 -13.33
CA GLY A 89 -8.66 3.92 -12.27
C GLY A 89 -8.07 3.79 -10.86
N LEU A 90 -7.06 2.93 -10.69
CA LEU A 90 -6.46 2.65 -9.39
C LEU A 90 -5.61 3.82 -8.88
N ALA A 91 -4.83 4.44 -9.76
CA ALA A 91 -3.96 5.56 -9.38
C ALA A 91 -4.76 6.71 -8.74
N GLU A 92 -5.87 7.10 -9.37
CA GLU A 92 -6.78 8.14 -8.86
C GLU A 92 -7.40 7.74 -7.51
N ALA A 93 -7.83 6.48 -7.37
CA ALA A 93 -8.40 5.99 -6.12
C ALA A 93 -7.38 5.96 -4.96
N LEU A 94 -6.11 5.72 -5.26
CA LEU A 94 -5.00 5.75 -4.30
C LEU A 94 -4.56 7.18 -3.94
N GLU A 95 -4.85 8.18 -4.77
CA GLU A 95 -4.51 9.57 -4.48
C GLU A 95 -5.32 10.10 -3.29
N ALA A 96 -6.62 9.77 -3.21
CA ALA A 96 -7.49 10.28 -2.14
C ALA A 96 -7.02 9.94 -0.70
N PRO A 97 -6.55 8.71 -0.39
CA PRO A 97 -5.89 8.44 0.89
C PRO A 97 -4.60 9.22 1.14
N LEU A 98 -3.79 9.47 0.09
CA LEU A 98 -2.55 10.24 0.20
C LEU A 98 -2.85 11.68 0.55
N GLU A 99 -3.74 12.33 -0.22
CA GLU A 99 -4.18 13.71 0.00
C GLU A 99 -4.69 13.90 1.42
N ARG A 100 -5.58 13.00 1.89
CA ARG A 100 -6.09 13.06 3.26
C ARG A 100 -4.99 13.01 4.32
N MET A 101 -3.96 12.20 4.12
CA MET A 101 -2.82 12.14 5.04
C MET A 101 -2.03 13.46 5.02
N MET A 102 -1.80 14.02 3.83
CA MET A 102 -1.07 15.29 3.66
C MET A 102 -1.84 16.48 4.24
N GLU A 103 -3.16 16.52 4.11
CA GLU A 103 -4.03 17.53 4.71
C GLU A 103 -4.10 17.44 6.24
N SER A 104 -3.85 16.25 6.79
CA SER A 104 -3.85 16.00 8.23
C SER A 104 -2.48 16.23 8.91
N SER A 105 -1.49 16.70 8.16
CA SER A 105 -0.09 16.88 8.60
C SER A 105 0.25 18.30 9.04
#